data_AF-T0N7W1-F1
#
_entry.id   AF-T0N7W1-F1
#
_cell.length_a   1.000
_cell.length_b   1.000
_cell.length_c   1.000
_cell.angle_alpha   90.00
_cell.angle_beta   90.00
_cell.angle_gamma   90.00
#
_symmetry.space_group_name_H-M   'P 1'
#
loop_
_entity.id
_entity.type
_entity.pdbx_description
1 polymer ?
#
loop_
_entity_poly.entity_id
_entity_poly.type
_entity_poly.pdbx_seq_one_letter_code
_entity_poly.pdbx_strand_id
1 'polypeptide(L)'
;MTNEASVIGYFSEKGRTWSMYQPLEQYIKQKGRDGLANEFRNDPGFRVVCEYAKEAGELQLRSEITKSVEELVGIMFGLPFVGALDIIIGAVEDACGTTFLAGKLIKSGLIILALAGLGAILKGKK
;
A
#
# COMPACT_ATOMS: atom_id res chain seq x y z
N MET A 1 -0.45 -4.03 -17.68
CA MET A 1 -1.55 -3.36 -16.95
C MET A 1 -1.52 -3.87 -15.53
N THR A 2 -1.40 -2.97 -14.58
CA THR A 2 -1.51 -3.23 -13.15
C THR A 2 -2.95 -3.57 -12.82
N ASN A 3 -3.17 -4.72 -12.19
CA ASN A 3 -4.49 -5.18 -11.79
C ASN A 3 -4.42 -5.87 -10.42
N GLU A 4 -5.59 -6.02 -9.79
CA GLU A 4 -5.77 -6.69 -8.50
C GLU A 4 -5.03 -8.02 -8.42
N ALA A 5 -5.15 -8.86 -9.46
CA ALA A 5 -4.50 -10.16 -9.52
C ALA A 5 -2.96 -10.10 -9.44
N SER A 6 -2.33 -9.02 -9.92
CA SER A 6 -0.88 -8.85 -9.85
C SER A 6 -0.41 -8.54 -8.44
N VAL A 7 -1.18 -7.74 -7.69
CA VAL A 7 -0.91 -7.46 -6.28
C VAL A 7 -1.14 -8.70 -5.45
N ILE A 8 -2.23 -9.43 -5.71
CA ILE A 8 -2.53 -10.69 -5.03
C ILE A 8 -1.42 -11.70 -5.28
N GLY A 9 -1.03 -11.92 -6.54
CA GLY A 9 0.06 -12.84 -6.88
C GLY A 9 1.38 -12.49 -6.20
N TYR A 10 1.72 -11.20 -6.12
CA TYR A 10 2.93 -10.74 -5.44
C TYR A 10 2.90 -11.08 -3.95
N PHE A 11 1.83 -10.70 -3.22
CA PHE A 11 1.75 -10.95 -1.79
C PHE A 11 1.55 -12.43 -1.45
N SER A 12 0.89 -13.19 -2.33
CA SER A 12 0.79 -14.65 -2.20
C SER A 12 2.16 -15.33 -2.29
N GLU A 13 3.00 -14.93 -3.24
CA GLU A 13 4.36 -15.48 -3.37
C GLU A 13 5.28 -15.03 -2.23
N LYS A 14 5.16 -13.76 -1.79
CA LYS A 14 5.89 -13.26 -0.62
C LYS A 14 5.49 -13.97 0.65
N GLY A 15 4.20 -14.15 0.89
CA GLY A 15 3.72 -14.86 2.06
C GLY A 15 4.19 -16.32 2.09
N ARG A 16 4.25 -17.00 0.94
CA ARG A 16 4.89 -18.33 0.84
C ARG A 16 6.37 -18.27 1.20
N THR A 17 7.10 -17.32 0.62
CA THR A 17 8.54 -17.14 0.88
C THR A 17 8.82 -16.87 2.35
N TRP A 18 8.09 -15.95 2.97
CA TRP A 18 8.21 -15.61 4.39
C TRP A 18 7.88 -16.79 5.30
N SER A 19 6.85 -17.56 4.93
CA SER A 19 6.44 -18.77 5.66
C SER A 19 7.45 -19.91 5.61
N MET A 20 8.38 -19.92 4.65
CA MET A 20 9.49 -20.88 4.61
C MET A 20 10.52 -20.63 5.71
N TYR A 21 10.65 -19.39 6.18
CA TYR A 21 11.62 -19.03 7.23
C TYR A 21 11.06 -19.25 8.63
N GLN A 22 9.80 -18.84 8.86
CA GLN A 22 9.12 -18.90 10.16
C GLN A 22 7.61 -18.63 9.96
N PRO A 23 6.76 -18.81 10.98
CA PRO A 23 5.36 -18.41 10.88
C PRO A 23 5.21 -16.98 10.37
N LEU A 24 4.32 -16.77 9.41
CA LEU A 24 4.16 -15.51 8.66
C LEU A 24 4.10 -14.28 9.58
N GLU A 25 3.25 -14.34 10.60
CA GLU A 25 3.09 -13.26 11.58
C GLU A 25 4.39 -12.95 12.34
N GLN A 26 5.15 -13.98 12.70
CA GLN A 26 6.43 -13.84 13.39
C GLN A 26 7.48 -13.23 12.46
N TYR A 27 7.51 -13.63 11.18
CA TYR A 27 8.39 -13.01 10.18
C TYR A 27 8.13 -11.52 10.05
N ILE A 28 6.86 -11.15 9.86
CA ILE A 28 6.44 -9.76 9.68
C ILE A 28 6.78 -8.93 10.93
N LYS A 29 6.48 -9.45 12.13
CA LYS A 29 6.80 -8.76 13.38
C LYS A 29 8.30 -8.59 13.59
N GLN A 30 9.10 -9.61 13.25
CA GLN A 30 10.55 -9.57 13.41
C GLN A 30 11.21 -8.61 12.42
N LYS A 31 10.79 -8.60 11.16
CA LYS A 31 11.29 -7.66 10.16
C LYS A 31 10.86 -6.23 10.46
N GLY A 32 9.65 -6.05 10.96
CA GLY A 32 9.06 -4.75 11.19
C GLY A 32 8.85 -3.94 9.91
N ARG A 33 8.32 -2.73 10.07
CA ARG A 33 7.96 -1.82 8.96
C ARG A 33 9.18 -1.49 8.08
N ASP A 34 10.27 -1.04 8.70
CA ASP A 34 11.46 -0.61 7.97
C ASP A 34 12.15 -1.75 7.22
N GLY A 35 12.22 -2.93 7.86
CA GLY A 35 12.85 -4.11 7.27
C GLY A 35 12.08 -4.61 6.04
N LEU A 36 10.74 -4.63 6.12
CA LEU A 36 9.89 -4.97 4.98
C LEU A 36 9.92 -3.88 3.91
N ALA A 37 9.92 -2.60 4.29
CA ALA A 37 10.02 -1.50 3.32
C ALA A 37 11.33 -1.60 2.53
N ASN A 38 12.44 -1.92 3.19
CA ASN A 38 13.69 -2.17 2.51
C ASN A 38 13.63 -3.42 1.60
N GLU A 39 13.00 -4.51 2.04
CA GLU A 39 12.80 -5.70 1.20
C GLU A 39 12.02 -5.35 -0.07
N PHE A 40 10.93 -4.59 0.06
CA PHE A 40 10.10 -4.14 -1.06
C PHE A 40 10.84 -3.21 -2.02
N ARG A 41 11.61 -2.24 -1.52
CA ARG A 41 12.40 -1.33 -2.39
C ARG A 41 13.43 -2.08 -3.23
N ASN A 42 13.96 -3.18 -2.71
CA ASN A 42 14.97 -3.99 -3.39
C ASN A 42 14.36 -5.12 -4.24
N ASP A 43 13.03 -5.23 -4.29
CA ASP A 43 12.34 -6.26 -5.05
C ASP A 43 11.79 -5.70 -6.37
N PRO A 44 12.32 -6.12 -7.54
CA PRO A 44 11.83 -5.67 -8.84
C PRO A 44 10.35 -5.95 -9.08
N GLY A 45 9.82 -7.02 -8.50
CA GLY A 45 8.41 -7.40 -8.60
C GLY A 45 7.48 -6.44 -7.86
N PHE A 46 7.99 -5.69 -6.88
CA PHE A 46 7.20 -4.77 -6.07
C PHE A 46 6.68 -3.55 -6.83
N ARG A 47 7.29 -3.18 -7.96
CA ARG A 47 6.89 -1.99 -8.73
C ARG A 47 5.41 -2.03 -9.14
N VAL A 48 4.88 -3.23 -9.42
CA VAL A 48 3.46 -3.43 -9.78
C VAL A 48 2.52 -3.03 -8.64
N VAL A 49 2.94 -3.19 -7.39
CA VAL A 49 2.18 -2.81 -6.20
C VAL A 49 2.09 -1.29 -6.10
N CYS A 50 3.20 -0.58 -6.34
CA CYS A 50 3.20 0.89 -6.29
C CYS A 50 2.38 1.53 -7.43
N GLU A 51 2.44 0.94 -8.63
CA GLU A 51 1.61 1.39 -9.75
C GLU A 51 0.12 1.18 -9.47
N TYR A 52 -0.27 0.00 -8.97
CA TYR A 52 -1.65 -0.28 -8.55
C TYR A 52 -2.11 0.63 -7.41
N ALA A 53 -1.27 0.85 -6.39
CA ALA A 53 -1.57 1.70 -5.24
C ALA A 53 -1.87 3.16 -5.66
N LYS A 54 -1.18 3.65 -6.69
CA LYS A 54 -1.41 4.99 -7.26
C LYS A 54 -2.77 5.10 -7.95
N GLU A 55 -3.21 4.03 -8.61
CA GLU A 55 -4.44 4.00 -9.41
C GLU A 55 -5.69 3.72 -8.56
N ALA A 56 -5.62 2.72 -7.69
CA ALA A 56 -6.76 2.25 -6.88
C ALA A 56 -6.92 3.04 -5.57
N GLY A 57 -5.80 3.44 -4.95
CA GLY A 57 -5.72 4.10 -3.65
C GLY A 57 -5.62 3.14 -2.46
N GLU A 58 -5.27 3.69 -1.30
CA GLU A 58 -4.91 3.00 -0.04
C GLU A 58 -5.94 1.96 0.41
N LEU A 59 -7.24 2.30 0.39
CA LEU A 59 -8.31 1.41 0.87
C LEU A 59 -8.44 0.13 0.02
N GLN A 60 -8.27 0.25 -1.29
CA GLN A 60 -8.37 -0.89 -2.19
C GLN A 60 -7.13 -1.77 -2.06
N LEU A 61 -5.94 -1.15 -1.96
CA LEU A 61 -4.70 -1.88 -1.70
C LEU A 61 -4.77 -2.67 -0.39
N ARG A 62 -5.30 -2.07 0.69
CA ARG A 62 -5.51 -2.75 1.97
C ARG A 62 -6.42 -3.97 1.83
N SER A 63 -7.53 -3.85 1.11
CA SER A 63 -8.44 -4.96 0.80
C SER A 63 -7.71 -6.09 0.08
N GLU A 64 -6.94 -5.78 -0.96
CA GLU A 64 -6.28 -6.82 -1.76
C GLU A 64 -5.15 -7.52 -1.02
N ILE A 65 -4.34 -6.79 -0.25
CA ILE A 65 -3.32 -7.40 0.62
C ILE A 65 -4.00 -8.30 1.65
N THR A 66 -5.12 -7.87 2.23
CA THR A 66 -5.87 -8.66 3.22
C THR A 66 -6.35 -9.98 2.61
N LYS A 67 -7.04 -9.94 1.47
CA LYS A 67 -7.51 -11.16 0.78
C LYS A 67 -6.36 -12.12 0.46
N SER A 68 -5.24 -11.59 -0.05
CA SER A 68 -4.07 -12.39 -0.44
C SER A 68 -3.47 -13.13 0.75
N VAL A 69 -3.41 -12.45 1.89
CA VAL A 69 -2.83 -13.03 3.10
C VAL A 69 -3.83 -13.98 3.76
N GLU A 70 -5.13 -13.65 3.81
CA GLU A 70 -6.18 -14.54 4.32
C GLU A 70 -6.25 -15.87 3.55
N GLU A 71 -6.05 -15.85 2.22
CA GLU A 71 -5.94 -17.08 1.42
C GLU A 71 -4.73 -17.94 1.83
N LEU A 72 -3.62 -17.33 2.21
CA LEU A 72 -2.39 -18.01 2.62
C LEU A 72 -2.44 -18.55 4.05
N VAL A 73 -2.98 -17.78 5.00
CA VAL A 73 -3.10 -18.23 6.38
C VAL A 73 -4.25 -19.24 6.54
N GLY A 74 -5.09 -19.36 5.51
CA GLY A 74 -6.34 -20.07 5.55
C GLY A 74 -7.33 -19.34 6.45
N ILE A 75 -8.61 -19.63 6.29
CA ILE A 75 -9.76 -19.16 7.11
C ILE A 75 -9.62 -19.52 8.61
N MET A 76 -8.46 -20.04 9.02
CA MET A 76 -8.15 -20.43 10.38
C MET A 76 -7.51 -19.28 11.15
N PHE A 77 -8.20 -18.95 12.25
CA PHE A 77 -7.78 -18.18 13.41
C PHE A 77 -8.20 -16.70 13.42
N GLY A 78 -9.16 -16.43 14.30
CA GLY A 78 -9.38 -15.13 14.95
C GLY A 78 -8.21 -14.69 15.83
N LEU A 79 -6.98 -14.84 15.34
CA LEU A 79 -5.79 -14.16 15.83
C LEU A 79 -5.68 -12.82 15.10
N PRO A 80 -5.31 -11.72 15.79
CA PRO A 80 -5.29 -10.40 15.20
C PRO A 80 -4.09 -10.24 14.25
N PHE A 81 -4.19 -10.83 13.06
CA PHE A 81 -3.29 -10.58 11.93
C PHE A 81 -3.33 -9.10 11.51
N VAL A 82 -4.32 -8.35 11.99
CA VAL A 82 -4.45 -6.89 11.93
C VAL A 82 -3.11 -6.18 12.21
N GLY A 83 -2.37 -6.60 13.25
CA GLY A 83 -1.09 -5.97 13.58
C GLY A 83 0.01 -6.23 12.55
N ALA A 84 0.06 -7.43 11.97
CA ALA A 84 1.02 -7.77 10.92
C ALA A 84 0.64 -7.09 9.59
N LEU A 85 -0.66 -7.01 9.30
CA LEU A 85 -1.19 -6.33 8.13
C LEU A 85 -0.86 -4.83 8.16
N ASP A 86 -1.04 -4.16 9.30
CA ASP A 86 -0.70 -2.74 9.43
C ASP A 86 0.81 -2.49 9.24
N ILE A 87 1.65 -3.41 9.70
CA ILE A 87 3.10 -3.36 9.44
C ILE A 87 3.40 -3.50 7.94
N ILE A 88 2.75 -4.44 7.25
CA ILE A 88 2.92 -4.62 5.80
C ILE A 88 2.47 -3.36 5.05
N ILE A 89 1.30 -2.82 5.37
CA ILE A 89 0.76 -1.62 4.70
C ILE A 89 1.68 -0.43 4.91
N GLY A 90 2.11 -0.17 6.15
CA GLY A 90 3.06 0.90 6.43
C GLY A 90 4.38 0.71 5.68
N ALA A 91 4.86 -0.52 5.55
CA ALA A 91 6.06 -0.82 4.78
C ALA A 91 5.87 -0.58 3.27
N VAL A 92 4.67 -0.86 2.74
CA VAL A 92 4.31 -0.58 1.34
C VAL A 92 4.27 0.93 1.09
N GLU A 93 3.68 1.71 1.99
CA GLU A 93 3.69 3.18 1.93
C GLU A 93 5.12 3.73 1.88
N ASP A 94 5.99 3.24 2.76
CA ASP A 94 7.37 3.68 2.84
C ASP A 94 8.19 3.26 1.61
N ALA A 95 7.92 2.08 1.07
CA ALA A 95 8.60 1.55 -0.11
C ALA A 95 8.18 2.27 -1.39
N CYS A 96 6.89 2.59 -1.55
CA CYS A 96 6.37 3.32 -2.70
C CYS A 96 6.61 4.84 -2.63
N GLY A 97 6.87 5.39 -1.44
CA GLY A 97 7.23 6.79 -1.24
C GLY A 97 6.14 7.78 -1.70
N THR A 98 6.57 8.92 -2.28
CA THR A 98 5.67 10.02 -2.73
C THR A 98 4.65 9.61 -3.80
N THR A 99 4.83 8.45 -4.44
CA THR A 99 3.90 7.87 -5.42
C THR A 99 2.53 7.59 -4.79
N PHE A 100 2.51 7.23 -3.51
CA PHE A 100 1.29 6.98 -2.73
C PHE A 100 0.58 8.29 -2.34
N LEU A 101 1.35 9.31 -1.95
CA LEU A 101 0.86 10.66 -1.65
C LEU A 101 0.25 11.35 -2.87
N ALA A 102 0.77 11.10 -4.08
CA ALA A 102 0.22 11.64 -5.31
C ALA A 102 -1.19 11.08 -5.62
N GLY A 103 -1.44 9.79 -5.39
CA GLY A 103 -2.79 9.20 -5.51
C GLY A 103 -3.77 9.77 -4.47
N LYS A 104 -3.28 10.02 -3.24
CA LYS A 104 -4.02 10.68 -2.15
C LYS A 104 -4.39 12.13 -2.51
N LEU A 105 -3.46 12.87 -3.13
CA LEU A 105 -3.68 14.25 -3.59
C LEU A 105 -4.56 14.33 -4.84
N ILE A 106 -4.57 13.33 -5.73
CA ILE A 106 -5.46 13.34 -6.90
C ILE A 106 -6.91 13.05 -6.48
N LYS A 107 -7.16 12.09 -5.56
CA LYS A 107 -8.51 11.83 -5.04
C LYS A 107 -9.04 12.96 -4.15
N SER A 108 -8.17 13.66 -3.41
CA SER A 108 -8.53 14.86 -2.64
C SER A 108 -8.34 16.19 -3.40
N GLY A 109 -7.93 16.12 -4.68
CA GLY A 109 -7.39 17.24 -5.46
C GLY A 109 -8.41 18.04 -6.26
N LEU A 110 -9.70 17.90 -5.97
CA LEU A 110 -10.74 18.75 -6.54
C LEU A 110 -10.94 20.08 -5.78
N ILE A 111 -10.10 20.39 -4.77
CA ILE A 111 -10.41 21.50 -3.84
C ILE A 111 -9.43 22.67 -3.88
N ILE A 112 -8.18 22.56 -4.36
CA ILE A 112 -7.18 23.62 -4.11
C ILE A 112 -6.88 24.55 -5.30
N LEU A 113 -7.35 24.26 -6.52
CA LEU A 113 -7.21 25.22 -7.64
C LEU A 113 -8.30 26.31 -7.69
N ALA A 114 -9.36 26.22 -6.88
CA ALA A 114 -10.39 27.26 -6.78
C ALA A 114 -9.96 28.48 -5.94
N LEU A 115 -8.98 28.34 -5.03
CA LEU A 115 -8.54 29.43 -4.16
C LEU A 115 -7.56 30.40 -4.85
N ALA A 116 -6.86 29.98 -5.91
CA ALA A 116 -6.01 30.86 -6.70
C ALA A 116 -6.81 31.75 -7.68
N GLY A 117 -8.00 31.31 -8.12
CA GLY A 117 -8.84 32.07 -9.06
C GLY A 117 -9.62 33.21 -8.42
N LEU A 118 -10.05 33.08 -7.17
CA LEU A 118 -10.84 34.12 -6.48
C LEU A 118 -10.01 35.31 -5.98
N GLY A 119 -8.72 35.11 -5.68
CA GLY A 119 -7.81 36.19 -5.27
C GLY A 119 -7.43 37.15 -6.40
N ALA A 120 -7.40 36.67 -7.64
CA ALA A 120 -7.09 37.48 -8.81
C ALA A 120 -8.27 38.36 -9.27
N ILE A 121 -9.52 37.92 -9.05
CA ILE A 121 -10.72 38.66 -9.48
C ILE A 121 -11.01 39.85 -8.54
N LEU A 122 -10.67 39.77 -7.25
CA LEU A 122 -10.94 40.84 -6.28
C LEU A 122 -9.88 41.96 -6.27
N LYS A 123 -8.70 41.76 -6.88
CA LYS A 123 -7.64 42.77 -6.92
C LYS A 123 -7.69 43.70 -8.14
N GLY A 124 -8.61 43.45 -9.08
CA GLY A 124 -8.78 44.24 -10.31
C GLY A 124 -9.81 45.38 -10.25
N LYS A 125 -10.44 45.64 -9.10
CA LYS A 125 -11.34 46.79 -8.88
C LYS A 125 -10.85 47.62 -7.70
N LYS A 126 -9.78 48.40 -7.91
CA LYS A 126 -9.55 49.64 -7.17
C LYS A 126 -8.66 50.55 -7.99
#